data_AF-A0A0A8K238-F1
#
_entry.id   AF-A0A0A8K238-F1
#
_cell.length_a   1.000
_cell.length_b   1.000
_cell.length_c   1.000
_cell.angle_alpha   90.00
_cell.angle_beta   90.00
_cell.angle_gamma   90.00
#
_symmetry.space_group_name_H-M   'P 1'
#
loop_
_entity.id
_entity.type
_entity.pdbx_description
1 polymer ?
#
loop_
_entity_poly.entity_id
_entity_poly.type
_entity_poly.pdbx_seq_one_letter_code
_entity_poly.pdbx_strand_id
1 'polypeptide(L)'
;MQLAQRMGQGWEPDVWENLGWHYAVVNGPFKITFDERSQRYEAEYTLEANDGFVFQVFTDADLPEDAFGFAVQEIRTRLVRIEQSLREVGGEQ
;
A
#
# COMPACT_ATOMS: atom_id res chain seq x y z
N MET A 1 14.56 -0.87 12.83
CA MET A 1 15.34 -1.90 12.09
C MET A 1 14.69 -3.28 12.06
N GLN A 2 13.80 -3.65 13.00
CA GLN A 2 13.09 -4.93 12.97
C GLN A 2 12.05 -5.02 11.83
N LEU A 3 11.41 -3.91 11.43
CA LEU A 3 10.34 -3.95 10.43
C LEU A 3 10.83 -4.35 9.03
N ALA A 4 11.92 -3.75 8.53
CA ALA A 4 12.45 -4.11 7.20
C ALA A 4 12.89 -5.58 7.16
N GLN A 5 13.53 -6.06 8.24
CA GLN A 5 13.89 -7.47 8.39
C GLN A 5 12.66 -8.39 8.44
N ARG A 6 11.60 -7.95 9.12
CA ARG A 6 10.33 -8.68 9.25
C ARG A 6 9.60 -8.78 7.92
N MET A 7 9.55 -7.70 7.15
CA MET A 7 8.92 -7.69 5.82
C MET A 7 9.74 -8.46 4.75
N GLY A 8 11.03 -8.66 5.00
CA GLY A 8 11.89 -9.51 4.19
C GLY A 8 12.48 -8.82 2.97
N GLN A 9 12.86 -9.62 1.97
CA GLN A 9 13.61 -9.14 0.81
C GLN A 9 12.84 -8.08 0.00
N GLY A 10 13.55 -7.04 -0.43
CA GLY A 10 13.00 -5.94 -1.25
C GLY A 10 12.40 -4.79 -0.44
N TRP A 11 12.29 -4.93 0.88
CA TRP A 11 11.86 -3.84 1.76
C TRP A 11 13.06 -3.07 2.29
N GLU A 12 13.03 -1.76 2.08
CA GLU A 12 14.09 -0.84 2.52
C GLU A 12 13.55 0.13 3.57
N PRO A 13 14.34 0.49 4.59
CA PRO A 13 13.93 1.49 5.56
C PRO A 13 13.86 2.88 4.90
N ASP A 14 12.80 3.61 5.20
CA ASP A 14 12.64 5.03 4.85
C ASP A 14 12.46 5.82 6.15
N VAL A 15 13.27 6.86 6.34
CA VAL A 15 13.32 7.65 7.58
C VAL A 15 13.34 9.11 7.20
N TRP A 16 12.40 9.88 7.75
CA TRP A 16 12.32 11.31 7.51
C TRP A 16 11.98 12.07 8.78
N GLU A 17 12.33 13.35 8.79
CA GLU A 17 11.99 14.27 9.87
C GLU A 17 10.95 15.27 9.37
N ASN A 18 9.75 15.23 9.96
CA ASN A 18 8.72 16.25 9.75
C ASN A 18 7.88 16.37 11.02
N LEU A 19 8.15 17.41 11.83
CA LEU A 19 7.58 17.59 13.17
C LEU A 19 7.84 16.40 14.11
N GLY A 20 8.94 15.69 13.89
CA GLY A 20 9.29 14.45 14.59
C GLY A 20 9.97 13.47 13.64
N TRP A 21 10.57 12.42 14.23
CA TRP A 21 11.19 11.34 13.47
C TRP A 21 10.14 10.31 13.09
N HIS A 22 10.08 9.99 11.80
CA HIS A 22 9.18 8.98 11.25
C HIS A 22 9.99 7.85 10.67
N TYR A 23 9.43 6.65 10.77
CA TYR A 23 10.04 5.44 10.24
C TYR A 23 8.99 4.67 9.43
N ALA A 24 9.38 4.30 8.21
CA ALA A 24 8.64 3.40 7.35
C ALA A 24 9.55 2.33 6.76
N VAL A 25 8.93 1.39 6.07
CA VAL A 25 9.60 0.54 5.10
C VAL A 25 8.90 0.67 3.75
N VAL A 26 9.68 0.64 2.68
CA VAL A 26 9.18 0.83 1.31
C VAL A 26 9.60 -0.33 0.42
N ASN A 27 8.75 -0.69 -0.53
CA ASN A 27 9.05 -1.67 -1.58
C ASN A 27 8.25 -1.30 -2.85
N GLY A 28 8.92 -0.63 -3.80
CA GLY A 28 8.28 -0.09 -5.00
C GLY A 28 7.16 0.89 -4.62
N PRO A 29 5.91 0.68 -5.08
CA PRO A 29 4.77 1.56 -4.79
C PRO A 29 4.19 1.39 -3.39
N PHE A 30 4.70 0.46 -2.58
CA PHE A 30 4.22 0.20 -1.22
C PHE A 30 5.05 0.93 -0.18
N LYS A 31 4.37 1.43 0.85
CA LYS A 31 4.93 1.99 2.07
C LYS A 31 4.20 1.41 3.28
N ILE A 32 4.92 1.02 4.32
CA ILE A 32 4.35 0.58 5.60
C ILE A 32 4.89 1.44 6.72
N THR A 33 3.99 2.00 7.52
CA THR A 33 4.29 2.80 8.71
C THR A 33 3.64 2.16 9.93
N PHE A 34 4.17 2.47 11.11
CA PHE A 34 3.45 2.23 12.36
C PHE A 34 2.85 3.56 12.81
N ASP A 35 1.53 3.65 12.91
CA ASP A 35 0.84 4.83 13.41
C ASP A 35 0.74 4.75 14.94
N GLU A 36 1.47 5.62 15.62
CA GLU A 36 1.48 5.71 17.07
C GLU A 36 0.12 6.09 17.67
N ARG A 37 -0.77 6.74 16.91
CA ARG A 37 -2.10 7.16 17.42
C ARG A 37 -3.06 6.00 17.45
N SER A 38 -3.14 5.25 16.36
CA SER A 38 -4.01 4.06 16.26
C SER A 38 -3.36 2.79 16.83
N GLN A 39 -2.05 2.82 17.11
CA GLN A 39 -1.24 1.67 17.53
C GLN A 39 -1.30 0.50 16.53
N ARG A 40 -1.40 0.82 15.24
CA ARG A 40 -1.56 -0.15 14.16
C ARG A 40 -0.57 0.13 13.03
N TYR A 41 -0.28 -0.90 12.25
CA TYR A 41 0.48 -0.75 11.02
C TYR A 41 -0.44 -0.31 9.90
N GLU A 42 -0.03 0.71 9.16
CA GLU A 42 -0.71 1.18 7.96
C GLU A 42 0.13 0.78 6.75
N ALA A 43 -0.52 0.19 5.75
CA ALA A 43 0.04 -0.05 4.44
C ALA A 43 -0.60 0.90 3.43
N GLU A 44 0.24 1.65 2.74
CA GLU A 44 -0.10 2.53 1.64
C GLU A 44 0.41 1.91 0.33
N TYR A 45 -0.42 1.91 -0.70
CA TYR A 45 -0.01 1.72 -2.09
C TYR A 45 -0.35 2.97 -2.88
N THR A 46 0.64 3.53 -3.56
CA THR A 46 0.47 4.69 -4.43
C THR A 46 0.99 4.38 -5.83
N LEU A 47 0.10 4.49 -6.83
CA LEU A 47 0.44 4.44 -8.25
C LEU A 47 0.06 5.77 -8.90
N GLU A 48 1.05 6.47 -9.43
CA GLU A 48 0.85 7.70 -10.21
C GLU A 48 0.95 7.38 -11.71
N ALA A 49 -0.07 7.76 -12.46
CA ALA A 49 -0.08 7.67 -13.91
C ALA A 49 0.40 8.99 -14.55
N ASN A 50 0.84 8.91 -15.80
CA ASN A 50 1.45 10.03 -16.51
C ASN A 50 0.50 11.23 -16.75
N ASP A 51 -0.81 11.03 -16.63
CA ASP A 51 -1.85 12.05 -16.78
C ASP A 51 -2.24 12.72 -15.45
N GLY A 52 -1.52 12.42 -14.37
CA GLY A 52 -1.81 12.91 -13.02
C GLY A 52 -2.90 12.13 -12.31
N PHE A 53 -3.41 11.03 -12.87
CA PHE A 53 -4.27 10.11 -12.12
C PHE A 53 -3.45 9.41 -11.03
N VAL A 54 -3.94 9.46 -9.80
CA VAL A 54 -3.33 8.81 -8.64
C VAL A 54 -4.28 7.73 -8.13
N PHE A 55 -3.82 6.48 -8.14
CA PHE A 55 -4.51 5.36 -7.53
C PHE A 55 -3.88 5.05 -6.18
N GLN A 56 -4.68 5.19 -5.13
CA GLN A 56 -4.25 4.98 -3.75
C GLN A 56 -5.12 3.98 -3.01
N VAL A 57 -4.45 3.14 -2.22
CA VAL A 57 -5.06 2.19 -1.29
C VAL A 57 -4.38 2.34 0.06
N PHE A 58 -5.20 2.44 1.11
CA PHE A 58 -4.76 2.45 2.51
C PHE A 58 -5.48 1.32 3.25
N THR A 59 -4.74 0.57 4.03
CA THR A 59 -5.28 -0.48 4.91
C THR A 59 -4.48 -0.54 6.18
N ASP A 60 -5.13 -0.86 7.29
CA ASP A 60 -4.48 -0.98 8.59
C ASP A 60 -4.69 -2.35 9.23
N ALA A 61 -3.71 -2.79 10.01
CA ALA A 61 -3.77 -4.04 10.77
C ALA A 61 -2.83 -4.01 11.98
N ASP A 62 -3.01 -4.97 12.89
CA ASP A 62 -2.12 -5.11 14.06
C ASP A 62 -0.73 -5.67 13.67
N LEU A 63 -0.65 -6.37 12.53
CA LEU A 63 0.59 -6.89 11.96
C LEU A 63 0.88 -6.23 10.60
N PRO A 64 2.14 -5.86 10.31
CA PRO A 64 2.50 -5.24 9.03
C PRO A 64 2.28 -6.17 7.83
N GLU A 65 2.43 -7.50 8.01
CA GLU A 65 2.17 -8.48 6.96
C GLU A 65 0.68 -8.53 6.59
N ASP A 66 -0.20 -8.39 7.59
CA ASP A 66 -1.64 -8.36 7.38
C ASP A 66 -2.07 -7.05 6.72
N ALA A 67 -1.53 -5.91 7.16
CA ALA A 67 -1.77 -4.62 6.53
C ALA A 67 -1.38 -4.66 5.05
N PHE A 68 -0.19 -5.18 4.74
CA PHE A 68 0.24 -5.40 3.36
C PHE A 68 -0.66 -6.38 2.60
N GLY A 69 -1.01 -7.51 3.21
CA GLY A 69 -1.90 -8.51 2.62
C GLY A 69 -3.26 -7.94 2.26
N PHE A 70 -3.85 -7.13 3.13
CA PHE A 70 -5.12 -6.44 2.89
C PHE A 70 -4.99 -5.41 1.77
N ALA A 71 -3.92 -4.61 1.73
CA ALA A 71 -3.67 -3.68 0.63
C ALA A 71 -3.63 -4.42 -0.72
N VAL A 72 -2.88 -5.53 -0.81
CA VAL A 72 -2.79 -6.35 -2.03
C VAL A 72 -4.15 -6.92 -2.43
N GLN A 73 -4.95 -7.41 -1.47
CA GLN A 73 -6.29 -7.93 -1.75
C GLN A 73 -7.25 -6.83 -2.23
N GLU A 74 -7.19 -5.64 -1.63
CA GLU A 74 -8.01 -4.49 -2.03
C GLU A 74 -7.64 -4.01 -3.44
N ILE A 75 -6.35 -3.92 -3.76
CA ILE A 75 -5.87 -3.62 -5.12
C ILE A 75 -6.41 -4.63 -6.12
N ARG A 76 -6.26 -5.94 -5.84
CA ARG A 76 -6.77 -7.00 -6.73
C ARG A 76 -8.28 -6.89 -6.93
N THR A 77 -9.02 -6.63 -5.86
CA THR A 77 -10.49 -6.47 -5.93
C THR A 77 -10.88 -5.28 -6.81
N ARG A 78 -10.17 -4.14 -6.68
CA ARG A 78 -10.39 -2.96 -7.52
C ARG A 78 -10.05 -3.22 -8.99
N LEU A 79 -8.94 -3.91 -9.27
CA LEU A 79 -8.55 -4.28 -10.63
C LEU A 79 -9.59 -5.19 -11.30
N VAL A 80 -10.12 -6.20 -10.59
CA VAL A 80 -11.20 -7.05 -11.11
C VAL A 80 -12.44 -6.22 -11.46
N ARG A 81 -12.83 -5.26 -10.62
CA ARG A 81 -13.97 -4.38 -10.90
C ARG A 81 -13.72 -3.50 -12.13
N ILE A 82 -12.53 -2.94 -12.27
CA ILE A 82 -12.15 -2.15 -13.44
C ILE A 82 -12.21 -3.01 -14.71
N GLU A 83 -11.63 -4.21 -14.69
CA GLU A 83 -11.69 -5.14 -15.81
C GLU A 83 -13.13 -5.52 -16.18
N GLN A 84 -13.99 -5.77 -15.20
CA GLN A 84 -15.40 -6.07 -15.42
C GLN A 84 -16.12 -4.88 -16.08
N SER A 85 -15.96 -3.67 -15.55
CA SER A 85 -16.55 -2.46 -16.14
C SER A 85 -16.05 -2.22 -17.58
N LEU A 86 -14.78 -2.50 -17.86
CA LEU A 86 -14.24 -2.37 -19.22
C LEU A 86 -14.86 -3.39 -20.19
N ARG A 87 -15.10 -4.64 -19.76
CA ARG A 87 -15.78 -5.66 -20.59
C ARG A 87 -17.23 -5.26 -20.89
N GLU A 88 -17.94 -4.73 -19.89
CA GLU A 88 -19.32 -4.25 -20.05
C GLU A 88 -19.42 -3.10 -21.05
N VAL A 89 -18.47 -2.16 -21.04
CA VAL A 89 -18.42 -1.04 -21.99
C VAL A 89 -17.91 -1.50 -23.38
N GLY A 90 -17.00 -2.46 -23.43
CA GLY A 90 -16.37 -2.97 -24.65
C GLY A 90 -17.26 -3.89 -25.50
N GLY A 91 -18.38 -4.39 -24.98
CA GLY A 91 -19.33 -5.20 -25.75
C GLY A 91 -18.86 -6.63 -26.04
N GLU A 92 -17.99 -7.20 -25.22
CA GLU A 92 -17.66 -8.63 -25.27
C GLU A 92 -18.65 -9.40 -24.38
N GLN A 93 -19.81 -9.75 -24.95
CA GLN A 93 -20.69 -10.81 -24.42
C GLN A 93 -20.34 -12.16 -25.05
#